data_AF-A0A5A7NP48-F1
#
_entry.id   AF-A0A5A7NP48-F1
#
_cell.length_a   1.000
_cell.length_b   1.000
_cell.length_c   1.000
_cell.angle_alpha   90.00
_cell.angle_beta   90.00
_cell.angle_gamma   90.00
#
_symmetry.space_group_name_H-M   'P 1'
#
loop_
_entity.id
_entity.type
_entity.pdbx_description
1 polymer ?
#
loop_
_entity_poly.entity_id
_entity_poly.type
_entity_poly.pdbx_seq_one_letter_code
_entity_poly.pdbx_strand_id
1 'polypeptide(L)'
;MVHILTICTGNICRSPFAERYLQRGFDEIAPGTFTISSAGTDALVGRAMDERSAQRLAHAGGDPEGFVSRQLTESLLGQADFVLALTAAHRARAVALSPRMLKRAFTVREFARVLAAVTADDGGGRLPRGGGSVEERWKALPNLAALKRHGVRAADPAEDDVVDPFTREDTVYDRMVVELLPALHGILAFEAASRS
;
A
#
# COMPACT_ATOMS: atom_id res chain seq x y z
N MET A 1 -12.29 -12.30 -2.49
CA MET A 1 -11.46 -11.40 -1.67
C MET A 1 -10.37 -10.76 -2.53
N VAL A 2 -9.99 -9.52 -2.22
CA VAL A 2 -8.91 -8.77 -2.86
C VAL A 2 -7.65 -8.89 -2.01
N HIS A 3 -6.52 -9.25 -2.62
CA HIS A 3 -5.25 -9.37 -1.92
C HIS A 3 -4.27 -8.26 -2.32
N ILE A 4 -3.88 -7.44 -1.35
CA ILE A 4 -2.91 -6.36 -1.50
C ILE A 4 -1.63 -6.72 -0.75
N LEU A 5 -0.49 -6.68 -1.45
CA LEU A 5 0.82 -6.92 -0.83
C LEU A 5 1.59 -5.60 -0.67
N THR A 6 1.97 -5.24 0.55
CA THR A 6 2.84 -4.08 0.81
C THR A 6 4.30 -4.52 0.89
N ILE A 7 5.24 -3.76 0.31
CA ILE A 7 6.66 -4.18 0.27
C ILE A 7 7.64 -3.07 0.64
N CYS A 8 8.59 -3.38 1.53
CA CYS A 8 9.72 -2.52 1.84
C CYS A 8 11.03 -3.32 1.82
N THR A 9 12.11 -2.81 2.43
CA THR A 9 13.40 -3.52 2.49
C THR A 9 13.34 -4.69 3.48
N GLY A 10 13.39 -4.37 4.79
CA GLY A 10 13.53 -5.36 5.86
C GLY A 10 12.23 -6.04 6.34
N ASN A 11 11.07 -5.54 5.90
CA ASN A 11 9.74 -5.96 6.38
C ASN A 11 9.51 -5.81 7.89
N ILE A 12 10.12 -4.81 8.52
CA ILE A 12 9.99 -4.57 9.97
C ILE A 12 9.48 -3.17 10.34
N CYS A 13 9.50 -2.19 9.42
CA CYS A 13 9.05 -0.81 9.70
C CYS A 13 7.86 -0.40 8.81
N ARG A 14 8.15 0.03 7.57
CA ARG A 14 7.16 0.68 6.68
C ARG A 14 6.07 -0.26 6.15
N SER A 15 6.44 -1.42 5.60
CA SER A 15 5.47 -2.37 5.04
C SER A 15 4.57 -3.03 6.10
N PRO A 16 5.05 -3.47 7.29
CA PRO A 16 4.14 -3.93 8.33
C PRO A 16 3.23 -2.83 8.86
N PHE A 17 3.72 -1.59 8.98
CA PHE A 17 2.87 -0.45 9.34
C PHE A 17 1.70 -0.31 8.35
N ALA A 18 2.00 -0.27 7.04
CA ALA A 18 0.98 -0.16 6.00
C ALA A 18 0.03 -1.37 5.98
N GLU A 19 0.54 -2.58 6.18
CA GLU A 19 -0.28 -3.80 6.24
C GLU A 19 -1.33 -3.71 7.36
N ARG A 20 -0.87 -3.55 8.60
CA ARG A 20 -1.73 -3.59 9.78
C ARG A 20 -2.73 -2.44 9.78
N TYR A 21 -2.29 -1.25 9.36
CA TYR A 21 -3.14 -0.08 9.27
C TYR A 21 -4.25 -0.25 8.22
N LEU A 22 -3.90 -0.71 7.00
CA LEU A 22 -4.89 -0.92 5.94
C LEU A 22 -5.82 -2.08 6.25
N GLN A 23 -5.32 -3.19 6.80
CA GLN A 23 -6.16 -4.35 7.16
C GLN A 23 -7.26 -3.93 8.11
N ARG A 24 -6.90 -3.24 9.22
CA ARG A 24 -7.88 -2.70 10.17
C ARG A 24 -8.91 -1.80 9.47
N GLY A 25 -8.45 -0.82 8.69
CA GLY A 25 -9.35 0.12 8.02
C GLY A 25 -10.32 -0.56 7.06
N PHE A 26 -9.85 -1.55 6.29
CA PHE A 26 -10.71 -2.31 5.39
C PHE A 26 -11.65 -3.27 6.11
N ASP A 27 -11.24 -3.84 7.25
CA ASP A 27 -12.13 -4.66 8.09
C ASP A 27 -13.30 -3.84 8.64
N GLU A 28 -13.09 -2.56 8.93
CA GLU A 28 -14.17 -1.63 9.33
C GLU A 28 -15.05 -1.21 8.14
N ILE A 29 -14.47 -0.95 6.97
CA ILE A 29 -15.18 -0.40 5.80
C ILE A 29 -15.93 -1.48 4.99
N ALA A 30 -15.29 -2.62 4.77
CA ALA A 30 -15.75 -3.73 3.92
C ALA A 30 -15.29 -5.09 4.48
N PRO A 31 -15.86 -5.54 5.62
CA PRO A 31 -15.43 -6.74 6.32
C PRO A 31 -15.35 -7.98 5.41
N GLY A 32 -14.27 -8.75 5.53
CA GLY A 32 -14.08 -10.00 4.78
C GLY A 32 -13.81 -9.83 3.27
N THR A 33 -13.67 -8.59 2.78
CA THR A 33 -13.42 -8.32 1.36
C THR A 33 -11.94 -8.23 1.02
N PHE A 34 -11.10 -7.83 1.97
CA PHE A 34 -9.68 -7.57 1.77
C PHE A 34 -8.81 -8.48 2.63
N THR A 35 -7.70 -8.94 2.06
CA THR A 35 -6.52 -9.40 2.79
C THR A 35 -5.38 -8.48 2.43
N ILE A 36 -4.76 -7.89 3.45
CA ILE A 36 -3.53 -7.12 3.33
C ILE A 36 -2.42 -7.94 3.95
N SER A 37 -1.30 -8.04 3.24
CA SER A 37 -0.13 -8.73 3.75
C SER A 37 1.13 -7.97 3.34
N SER A 38 2.27 -8.22 3.98
CA SER A 38 3.52 -7.51 3.67
C SER A 38 4.71 -8.45 3.47
N ALA A 39 5.74 -7.96 2.79
CA ALA A 39 7.01 -8.66 2.64
C ALA A 39 8.18 -7.68 2.48
N GLY A 40 9.41 -8.22 2.51
CA GLY A 40 10.65 -7.45 2.40
C GLY A 40 11.48 -7.89 1.21
N THR A 41 12.04 -6.94 0.45
CA THR A 41 12.95 -7.27 -0.66
C THR A 41 14.27 -7.86 -0.17
N ASP A 42 14.68 -7.50 1.04
CA ASP A 42 15.84 -8.01 1.76
C ASP A 42 15.42 -8.15 3.23
N ALA A 43 14.52 -9.10 3.47
CA ALA A 43 13.76 -9.17 4.72
C ALA A 43 14.62 -9.68 5.87
N LEU A 44 14.41 -9.10 7.05
CA LEU A 44 14.95 -9.60 8.30
C LEU A 44 14.06 -10.75 8.82
N VAL A 45 13.99 -11.85 8.08
CA VAL A 45 13.01 -12.95 8.27
C VAL A 45 12.90 -13.41 9.73
N GLY A 46 11.67 -13.60 10.19
CA GLY A 46 11.38 -14.13 11.53
C GLY A 46 11.45 -13.08 12.64
N ARG A 47 11.69 -11.80 12.31
CA ARG A 47 11.67 -10.71 13.27
C ARG A 47 10.27 -10.15 13.46
N ALA A 48 9.96 -9.74 14.68
CA ALA A 48 8.82 -8.88 14.97
C ALA A 48 8.98 -7.51 14.28
N MET A 49 7.91 -6.72 14.31
CA MET A 49 7.94 -5.34 13.87
C MET A 49 8.94 -4.55 14.72
N ASP A 50 9.67 -3.61 14.11
CA ASP A 50 10.56 -2.70 14.83
C ASP A 50 9.77 -1.93 15.90
N GLU A 51 10.28 -1.91 17.12
CA GLU A 51 9.54 -1.41 18.29
C GLU A 51 9.07 0.04 18.12
N ARG A 52 9.93 0.90 17.56
CA ARG A 52 9.60 2.31 17.32
C ARG A 52 8.53 2.48 16.25
N SER A 53 8.51 1.59 15.26
CA SER A 53 7.42 1.54 14.27
C SER A 53 6.14 0.99 14.87
N ALA A 54 6.24 -0.05 15.70
CA ALA A 54 5.11 -0.70 16.37
C ALA A 54 4.36 0.26 17.31
N GLN A 55 5.10 1.02 18.11
CA GLN A 55 4.53 2.07 18.98
C GLN A 55 3.75 3.12 18.17
N ARG A 56 4.31 3.58 17.06
CA ARG A 56 3.66 4.55 16.17
C ARG A 56 2.43 3.98 15.47
N LEU A 57 2.48 2.70 15.08
CA LEU A 57 1.32 2.00 14.55
C LEU A 57 0.20 1.91 15.59
N ALA A 58 0.52 1.55 16.83
CA ALA A 58 -0.44 1.50 17.94
C ALA A 58 -1.08 2.87 18.20
N HIS A 59 -0.28 3.94 18.19
CA HIS A 59 -0.82 5.31 18.29
C HIS A 59 -1.74 5.70 17.13
N ALA A 60 -1.49 5.17 15.93
CA ALA A 60 -2.36 5.33 14.78
C ALA A 60 -3.58 4.38 14.78
N GLY A 61 -3.72 3.54 15.81
CA GLY A 61 -4.81 2.57 15.96
C GLY A 61 -4.55 1.19 15.35
N GLY A 62 -3.39 0.93 14.76
CA GLY A 62 -3.07 -0.43 14.29
C GLY A 62 -2.67 -1.36 15.43
N ASP A 63 -2.65 -2.66 15.17
CA ASP A 63 -2.15 -3.67 16.10
C ASP A 63 -0.82 -4.27 15.57
N PRO A 64 0.31 -4.08 16.27
CA PRO A 64 1.59 -4.67 15.89
C PRO A 64 1.75 -6.14 16.30
N GLU A 65 0.90 -6.65 17.19
CA GLU A 65 1.10 -7.95 17.82
C GLU A 65 1.09 -9.11 16.82
N GLY A 66 1.86 -10.16 17.15
CA GLY A 66 1.99 -11.37 16.35
C GLY A 66 2.55 -11.18 14.93
N PHE A 67 3.06 -9.99 14.59
CA PHE A 67 3.67 -9.76 13.28
C PHE A 67 5.01 -10.50 13.16
N VAL A 68 5.21 -11.17 12.02
CA VAL A 68 6.46 -11.86 11.69
C VAL A 68 6.88 -11.50 10.27
N SER A 69 8.06 -10.91 10.16
CA SER A 69 8.64 -10.50 8.88
C SER A 69 9.01 -11.69 7.99
N ARG A 70 8.87 -11.50 6.68
CA ARG A 70 9.10 -12.53 5.66
C ARG A 70 9.67 -11.96 4.35
N GLN A 71 10.40 -12.81 3.66
CA GLN A 71 11.04 -12.49 2.39
C GLN A 71 10.01 -12.37 1.26
N LEU A 72 10.17 -11.36 0.42
CA LEU A 72 9.44 -11.22 -0.83
C LEU A 72 9.86 -12.35 -1.77
N THR A 73 8.87 -13.08 -2.27
CA THR A 73 9.06 -14.17 -3.24
C THR A 73 8.13 -13.97 -4.43
N GLU A 74 8.47 -14.61 -5.55
CA GLU A 74 7.58 -14.63 -6.72
C GLU A 74 6.21 -15.25 -6.40
N SER A 75 6.16 -16.26 -5.52
CA SER A 75 4.90 -16.88 -5.09
C SER A 75 3.98 -15.88 -4.37
N LEU A 76 4.52 -15.05 -3.48
CA LEU A 76 3.74 -14.00 -2.81
C LEU A 76 3.22 -12.96 -3.82
N LEU A 77 4.08 -12.55 -4.77
CA LEU A 77 3.66 -11.68 -5.89
C LEU A 77 2.58 -12.34 -6.75
N GLY A 78 2.63 -13.67 -6.88
CA GLY A 78 1.70 -14.55 -7.57
C GLY A 78 0.28 -14.56 -6.98
N GLN A 79 0.20 -14.42 -5.66
CA GLN A 79 -1.04 -14.46 -4.89
C GLN A 79 -1.70 -13.08 -4.73
N ALA A 80 -0.94 -12.00 -4.88
CA ALA A 80 -1.45 -10.64 -4.76
C ALA A 80 -2.14 -10.18 -6.05
N ASP A 81 -3.27 -9.48 -5.93
CA ASP A 81 -3.92 -8.80 -7.06
C ASP A 81 -3.09 -7.59 -7.52
N PHE A 82 -2.45 -6.90 -6.57
CA PHE A 82 -1.50 -5.81 -6.80
C PHE A 82 -0.61 -5.54 -5.57
N VAL A 83 0.41 -4.71 -5.79
CA VAL A 83 1.48 -4.41 -4.83
C VAL A 83 1.54 -2.91 -4.54
N LEU A 84 1.66 -2.57 -3.25
CA LEU A 84 1.96 -1.23 -2.75
C LEU A 84 3.39 -1.19 -2.21
N ALA A 85 4.30 -0.68 -3.02
CA ALA A 85 5.70 -0.51 -2.68
C ALA A 85 5.92 0.76 -1.85
N LEU A 86 6.88 0.71 -0.93
CA LEU A 86 7.23 1.86 -0.10
C LEU A 86 8.25 2.79 -0.77
N THR A 87 8.89 2.33 -1.85
CA THR A 87 9.74 3.14 -2.72
C THR A 87 9.66 2.66 -4.17
N ALA A 88 10.11 3.48 -5.12
CA ALA A 88 10.28 3.13 -6.52
C ALA A 88 11.26 1.96 -6.70
N ALA A 89 12.30 1.87 -5.86
CA ALA A 89 13.25 0.75 -5.87
C ALA A 89 12.58 -0.58 -5.45
N HIS A 90 11.71 -0.56 -4.43
CA HIS A 90 10.93 -1.74 -4.05
C HIS A 90 9.97 -2.16 -5.17
N ARG A 91 9.31 -1.20 -5.81
CA ARG A 91 8.47 -1.46 -7.00
C ARG A 91 9.29 -2.12 -8.11
N ALA A 92 10.48 -1.57 -8.42
CA ALA A 92 11.35 -2.13 -9.44
C ALA A 92 11.77 -3.57 -9.10
N ARG A 93 12.03 -3.87 -7.82
CA ARG A 93 12.33 -5.24 -7.37
C ARG A 93 11.16 -6.20 -7.58
N ALA A 94 9.93 -5.78 -7.30
CA ALA A 94 8.75 -6.61 -7.57
C ALA A 94 8.59 -6.93 -9.06
N VAL A 95 8.81 -5.94 -9.94
CA VAL A 95 8.76 -6.13 -11.40
C VAL A 95 9.89 -7.02 -11.89
N ALA A 96 11.10 -6.88 -11.34
CA ALA A 96 12.23 -7.72 -11.67
C ALA A 96 12.02 -9.19 -11.26
N LEU A 97 11.41 -9.44 -10.10
CA LEU A 97 11.06 -10.78 -9.64
C LEU A 97 9.87 -11.38 -10.40
N SER A 98 8.91 -10.54 -10.80
CA SER A 98 7.74 -11.00 -11.57
C SER A 98 7.27 -9.91 -12.54
N PRO A 99 7.57 -10.04 -13.85
CA PRO A 99 7.20 -9.05 -14.86
C PRO A 99 5.70 -8.73 -14.93
N ARG A 100 4.84 -9.66 -14.46
CA ARG A 100 3.38 -9.46 -14.34
C ARG A 100 3.01 -8.25 -13.47
N MET A 101 3.92 -7.83 -12.58
CA MET A 101 3.73 -6.69 -11.69
C MET A 101 3.90 -5.33 -12.39
N LEU A 102 4.35 -5.27 -13.65
CA LEU A 102 4.62 -4.01 -14.35
C LEU A 102 3.46 -2.99 -14.27
N LYS A 103 2.22 -3.48 -14.45
CA LYS A 103 0.97 -2.69 -14.37
C LYS A 103 0.23 -2.85 -13.04
N ARG A 104 0.79 -3.62 -12.11
CA ARG A 104 0.14 -4.00 -10.83
C ARG A 104 0.98 -3.65 -9.61
N ALA A 105 2.13 -2.99 -9.78
CA ALA A 105 2.92 -2.45 -8.69
C ALA A 105 3.01 -0.93 -8.81
N PHE A 106 2.73 -0.27 -7.69
CA PHE A 106 2.71 1.18 -7.52
C PHE A 106 3.45 1.52 -6.23
N THR A 107 4.01 2.71 -6.12
CA THR A 107 4.34 3.18 -4.76
C THR A 107 3.05 3.53 -4.03
N VAL A 108 3.04 3.44 -2.70
CA VAL A 108 1.83 3.72 -1.91
C VAL A 108 1.33 5.16 -2.11
N ARG A 109 2.25 6.13 -2.20
CA ARG A 109 1.94 7.55 -2.40
C ARG A 109 1.47 7.84 -3.83
N GLU A 110 2.10 7.21 -4.83
CA GLU A 110 1.64 7.26 -6.22
C GLU A 110 0.21 6.73 -6.34
N PHE A 111 -0.06 5.55 -5.76
CA PHE A 111 -1.36 4.90 -5.85
C PHE A 111 -2.47 5.77 -5.23
N ALA A 112 -2.24 6.32 -4.04
CA ALA A 112 -3.18 7.23 -3.39
C ALA A 112 -3.48 8.47 -4.26
N ARG A 113 -2.44 9.06 -4.88
CA ARG A 113 -2.59 10.21 -5.79
C ARG A 113 -3.43 9.87 -7.01
N VAL A 114 -3.19 8.70 -7.60
CA VAL A 114 -3.95 8.20 -8.76
C VAL A 114 -5.42 7.96 -8.39
N LEU A 115 -5.71 7.38 -7.22
CA LEU A 115 -7.08 7.21 -6.74
C LEU A 115 -7.80 8.54 -6.55
N ALA A 116 -7.11 9.55 -6.01
CA ALA A 116 -7.66 10.90 -5.85
C ALA A 116 -8.01 11.53 -7.21
N ALA A 117 -7.13 11.42 -8.21
CA ALA A 117 -7.39 11.92 -9.55
C ALA A 117 -8.54 11.18 -10.26
N VAL A 118 -8.59 9.85 -10.13
CA VAL A 118 -9.70 9.04 -10.65
C VAL A 118 -11.03 9.46 -10.03
N THR A 119 -11.02 9.82 -8.75
CA THR A 119 -12.21 10.29 -8.01
C THR A 119 -12.64 11.71 -8.42
N ALA A 120 -11.69 12.58 -8.76
CA ALA A 120 -11.96 13.96 -9.16
C ALA A 120 -12.42 14.10 -10.63
N ASP A 121 -11.96 13.20 -11.51
CA ASP A 121 -12.31 13.13 -12.94
C ASP A 121 -13.76 12.66 -13.22
N ASP A 122 -14.62 12.50 -12.19
CA ASP A 122 -16.01 12.01 -12.30
C ASP A 122 -16.97 12.94 -13.10
N GLY A 123 -16.46 13.94 -13.83
CA GLY A 123 -17.15 14.79 -14.80
C GLY A 123 -17.53 14.07 -16.11
N GLY A 124 -18.26 12.95 -16.01
CA GLY A 124 -18.92 12.30 -17.15
C GLY A 124 -18.16 11.13 -17.77
N GLY A 125 -18.01 10.01 -17.04
CA GLY A 125 -17.56 8.77 -17.68
C GLY A 125 -16.98 7.65 -16.82
N ARG A 126 -17.47 7.42 -15.59
CA ARG A 126 -17.43 6.13 -14.86
C ARG A 126 -16.06 5.44 -14.69
N LEU A 127 -15.54 5.46 -13.46
CA LEU A 127 -14.95 4.28 -12.81
C LEU A 127 -15.80 3.95 -11.57
N PRO A 128 -15.96 2.66 -11.17
CA PRO A 128 -17.26 2.09 -10.74
C PRO A 128 -17.70 2.47 -9.32
N ARG A 129 -18.01 3.75 -9.12
CA ARG A 129 -19.09 4.17 -8.23
C ARG A 129 -20.39 3.74 -8.91
N GLY A 130 -20.91 2.58 -8.52
CA GLY A 130 -22.18 2.03 -9.03
C GLY A 130 -22.09 0.95 -10.12
N GLY A 131 -21.13 0.02 -10.06
CA GLY A 131 -21.17 -1.18 -10.90
C GLY A 131 -20.29 -2.30 -10.37
N GLY A 132 -20.90 -3.43 -9.99
CA GLY A 132 -20.22 -4.60 -9.45
C GLY A 132 -19.96 -4.54 -7.94
N SER A 133 -19.53 -5.66 -7.40
CA SER A 133 -19.08 -5.84 -6.02
C SER A 133 -17.81 -5.02 -5.71
N VAL A 134 -17.56 -4.78 -4.41
CA VAL A 134 -16.31 -4.15 -3.94
C VAL A 134 -15.08 -4.88 -4.49
N GLU A 135 -15.13 -6.21 -4.52
CA GLU A 135 -14.06 -7.04 -5.04
C GLU A 135 -13.79 -6.80 -6.53
N GLU A 136 -14.82 -6.75 -7.37
CA GLU A 136 -14.68 -6.49 -8.81
C GLU A 136 -14.08 -5.11 -9.07
N ARG A 137 -14.54 -4.08 -8.34
CA ARG A 137 -14.00 -2.73 -8.43
C ARG A 137 -12.50 -2.71 -8.12
N TRP A 138 -12.11 -3.27 -6.98
CA TRP A 138 -10.72 -3.22 -6.53
C TRP A 138 -9.79 -4.10 -7.38
N LYS A 139 -10.28 -5.20 -7.95
CA LYS A 139 -9.51 -6.01 -8.92
C LYS A 139 -9.31 -5.31 -10.26
N ALA A 140 -10.18 -4.38 -10.63
CA ALA A 140 -10.03 -3.55 -11.83
C ALA A 140 -9.09 -2.34 -11.63
N LEU A 141 -8.96 -1.83 -10.40
CA LEU A 141 -8.17 -0.63 -10.09
C LEU A 141 -6.73 -0.65 -10.63
N PRO A 142 -5.95 -1.74 -10.55
CA PRO A 142 -4.57 -1.71 -11.04
C PRO A 142 -4.47 -1.36 -12.53
N ASN A 143 -5.40 -1.85 -13.35
CA ASN A 143 -5.42 -1.52 -14.79
C ASN A 143 -5.73 -0.04 -15.02
N LEU A 144 -6.70 0.49 -14.28
CA LEU A 144 -7.12 1.89 -14.37
C LEU A 144 -6.03 2.83 -13.88
N ALA A 145 -5.44 2.50 -12.74
CA ALA A 145 -4.33 3.22 -12.17
C ALA A 145 -3.13 3.22 -13.10
N ALA A 146 -2.82 2.08 -13.73
CA ALA A 146 -1.74 2.00 -14.72
C ALA A 146 -1.96 2.90 -15.95
N LEU A 147 -3.20 3.07 -16.40
CA LEU A 147 -3.54 3.97 -17.52
C LEU A 147 -3.43 5.44 -17.13
N LYS A 148 -3.86 5.79 -15.91
CA LYS A 148 -3.89 7.18 -15.44
C LYS A 148 -2.54 7.67 -14.90
N ARG A 149 -1.64 6.79 -14.45
CA ARG A 149 -0.39 7.14 -13.74
C ARG A 149 0.48 8.18 -14.43
N HIS A 150 0.51 8.22 -15.76
CA HIS A 150 1.32 9.18 -16.51
C HIS A 150 0.82 10.63 -16.36
N GLY A 151 -0.48 10.82 -16.14
CA GLY A 151 -1.11 12.13 -15.93
C GLY A 151 -1.11 12.58 -14.47
N VAL A 152 -0.73 11.72 -13.51
CA VAL A 152 -0.79 12.00 -12.07
C VAL A 152 0.58 11.89 -11.41
N ARG A 153 1.64 12.22 -12.14
CA ARG A 153 3.01 12.15 -11.61
C ARG A 153 3.24 13.20 -10.52
N ALA A 154 4.07 12.84 -9.56
CA ALA A 154 4.67 13.80 -8.65
C ALA A 154 5.48 14.85 -9.41
N ALA A 155 5.61 16.05 -8.83
CA ALA A 155 6.51 17.06 -9.36
C ALA A 155 7.97 16.59 -9.22
N ASP A 156 8.29 15.95 -8.10
CA ASP A 156 9.55 15.24 -7.87
C ASP A 156 9.26 13.75 -7.62
N PRO A 157 9.83 12.82 -8.42
CA PRO A 157 9.69 11.38 -8.21
C PRO A 157 10.09 10.91 -6.80
N ALA A 158 10.96 11.63 -6.10
CA ALA A 158 11.33 11.30 -4.72
C ALA A 158 10.15 11.46 -3.74
N GLU A 159 9.12 12.23 -4.09
CA GLU A 159 7.89 12.35 -3.29
C GLU A 159 7.06 11.07 -3.29
N ASP A 160 7.29 10.14 -4.22
CA ASP A 160 6.59 8.85 -4.25
C ASP A 160 7.18 7.84 -3.27
N ASP A 161 8.38 8.12 -2.75
CA ASP A 161 9.07 7.29 -1.78
C ASP A 161 8.67 7.66 -0.34
N VAL A 162 8.68 6.64 0.52
CA VAL A 162 8.53 6.77 1.97
C VAL A 162 9.91 6.57 2.60
N VAL A 163 10.33 7.55 3.40
CA VAL A 163 11.64 7.59 4.05
C VAL A 163 11.89 6.30 4.85
N ASP A 164 13.12 5.77 4.76
CA ASP A 164 13.53 4.60 5.54
C ASP A 164 13.95 5.00 6.96
N PRO A 165 13.22 4.61 8.01
CA PRO A 165 13.56 4.99 9.37
C PRO A 165 14.55 4.03 10.04
N PHE A 166 14.81 2.86 9.46
CA PHE A 166 15.56 1.81 10.14
C PHE A 166 16.97 2.30 10.54
N THR A 167 17.36 2.06 11.79
CA THR A 167 18.60 2.56 12.42
C THR A 167 18.79 4.09 12.45
N ARG A 168 17.74 4.87 12.17
CA ARG A 168 17.78 6.35 12.20
C ARG A 168 17.22 6.90 13.51
N GLU A 169 17.28 8.22 13.64
CA GLU A 169 16.69 8.93 14.77
C GLU A 169 15.15 8.95 14.71
N ASP A 170 14.51 9.19 15.86
CA ASP A 170 13.06 9.11 16.01
C ASP A 170 12.29 10.09 15.11
N THR A 171 12.88 11.24 14.77
CA THR A 171 12.28 12.20 13.84
C THR A 171 12.09 11.61 12.44
N VAL A 172 12.94 10.64 12.02
CA VAL A 172 12.76 9.94 10.74
C VAL A 172 11.63 8.93 10.82
N TYR A 173 11.41 8.29 11.98
CA TYR A 173 10.23 7.45 12.19
C TYR A 173 8.94 8.29 12.18
N ASP A 174 8.96 9.48 12.76
CA ASP A 174 7.81 10.39 12.73
C ASP A 174 7.54 10.87 11.30
N ARG A 175 8.60 11.20 10.56
CA ARG A 175 8.50 11.54 9.13
C ARG A 175 7.91 10.39 8.31
N MET A 176 8.32 9.15 8.57
CA MET A 176 7.73 7.96 7.93
C MET A 176 6.20 7.94 8.11
N VAL A 177 5.72 8.20 9.33
CA VAL A 177 4.27 8.23 9.63
C VAL A 177 3.57 9.37 8.89
N VAL A 178 4.16 10.57 8.88
CA VAL A 178 3.65 11.74 8.16
C VAL A 178 3.55 11.48 6.64
N GLU A 179 4.51 10.75 6.06
CA GLU A 179 4.49 10.40 4.64
C GLU A 179 3.52 9.25 4.32
N LEU A 180 3.28 8.33 5.26
CA LEU A 180 2.39 7.17 5.07
C LEU A 180 0.92 7.49 5.29
N LEU A 181 0.56 8.04 6.45
CA LEU A 181 -0.85 8.13 6.87
C LEU A 181 -1.75 8.83 5.87
N PRO A 182 -1.38 9.99 5.27
CA PRO A 182 -2.23 10.63 4.27
C PRO A 182 -2.52 9.73 3.06
N ALA A 183 -1.52 8.96 2.59
CA ALA A 183 -1.69 8.02 1.49
C ALA A 183 -2.60 6.85 1.88
N LEU A 184 -2.40 6.26 3.07
CA LEU A 184 -3.23 5.16 3.56
C LEU A 184 -4.68 5.61 3.81
N HIS A 185 -4.89 6.79 4.40
CA HIS A 185 -6.21 7.39 4.56
C HIS A 185 -6.90 7.60 3.20
N GLY A 186 -6.19 8.12 2.20
CA GLY A 186 -6.74 8.31 0.86
C GLY A 186 -7.18 7.00 0.20
N ILE A 187 -6.41 5.93 0.39
CA ILE A 187 -6.73 4.59 -0.11
C ILE A 187 -8.01 4.04 0.57
N LEU A 188 -8.14 4.19 1.89
CA LEU A 188 -9.34 3.76 2.62
C LEU A 188 -10.56 4.62 2.26
N ALA A 189 -10.37 5.94 2.17
CA ALA A 189 -11.43 6.90 1.84
C ALA A 189 -12.02 6.66 0.46
N PHE A 190 -11.23 6.18 -0.51
CA PHE A 190 -11.72 5.79 -1.83
C PHE A 190 -12.88 4.76 -1.73
N GLU A 191 -12.75 3.76 -0.86
CA GLU A 191 -13.81 2.75 -0.68
C GLU A 191 -14.93 3.27 0.22
N ALA A 192 -14.60 3.98 1.31
CA ALA A 192 -15.62 4.55 2.20
C ALA A 192 -16.59 5.49 1.46
N ALA A 193 -16.07 6.36 0.60
CA ALA A 193 -16.86 7.28 -0.23
C ALA A 193 -17.58 6.60 -1.40
N SER A 194 -17.29 5.34 -1.69
CA SER A 194 -17.98 4.56 -2.73
C SER A 194 -19.27 3.89 -2.22
N ARG A 195 -19.54 4.00 -0.90
CA ARG A 195 -20.73 3.44 -0.24
C ARG A 195 -21.84 4.48 0.03
N SER A 196 -21.53 5.78 -0.05
CA SER A 196 -22.45 6.91 0.11
C SER A 196 -23.05 7.31 -1.24
#